data_AF-A0A377SU23-F1
#
_entry.id   AF-A0A377SU23-F1
#
_cell.length_a   1.000
_cell.length_b   1.000
_cell.length_c   1.000
_cell.angle_alpha   90.00
_cell.angle_beta   90.00
_cell.angle_gamma   90.00
#
_symmetry.space_group_name_H-M   'P 1'
#
loop_
_entity.id
_entity.type
_entity.pdbx_description
1 polymer ?
#
loop_
_entity_poly.entity_id
_entity_poly.type
_entity_poly.pdbx_seq_one_letter_code
_entity_poly.pdbx_strand_id
1 'polypeptide(L)'
;MTLEQFINILRARKITGISIFFAIILATLVISFLLPKQYTSDAALAVDVKATDPVTGQQVAGFLAPSFMATQVEMIASQNGALKVVDALGLAKLPEAQAQFMEATKGRGDIRNWFAESLLKGLEVKPSRESNVINLSYTATDPQFAAALANAFTQAYIRTTVDIKMASAQQNNIFFQEQLKTLQANLEKTQKELSEYQQEKGIVATDERLDIEMQRLNEISSQLVGAQAQTFDAQARARGGQTAPDVLNNPLILQLKGQLSAQEAKLKELAVKNGPNHPHYRQALAEVTATQNQLNELMLQYSGGLSGVAGNSQTRQAALNQAMKAQKERVLELKSGRANIDVLQRKVDNAQRSYDQALQRFSQTMLESRSDQSNITILKSAIAPLTHSKPRTSLNMLLAVFVGALLAVASILVLEFLNRRVRTKVDIESYLGLHVLAELGKEDAKKLFGNQYQGKRRATAGEVA
;
A
#
# COMPACT_ATOMS: atom_id res chain seq x y z
N MET A 1 32.16 -20.19 -63.98
CA MET A 1 32.87 -21.42 -63.55
C MET A 1 31.91 -22.58 -63.69
N THR A 2 32.26 -23.61 -64.44
CA THR A 2 31.52 -24.88 -64.45
C THR A 2 31.88 -25.72 -63.22
N LEU A 3 31.01 -26.65 -62.82
CA LEU A 3 31.27 -27.55 -61.68
C LEU A 3 32.57 -28.36 -61.87
N GLU A 4 32.86 -28.77 -63.11
CA GLU A 4 34.09 -29.47 -63.45
C GLU A 4 35.35 -28.61 -63.27
N GLN A 5 35.31 -27.32 -63.67
CA GLN A 5 36.41 -26.38 -63.43
C GLN A 5 36.68 -26.22 -61.93
N PHE A 6 35.64 -26.09 -61.11
CA PHE A 6 35.77 -25.95 -59.65
C PHE A 6 36.44 -27.18 -59.00
N ILE A 7 36.01 -28.40 -59.36
CA ILE A 7 36.59 -29.64 -58.85
C ILE A 7 38.05 -29.80 -59.30
N ASN A 8 38.39 -29.42 -60.53
CA ASN A 8 39.76 -29.49 -61.03
C ASN A 8 40.69 -28.48 -60.35
N ILE A 9 40.20 -27.27 -60.03
CA ILE A 9 40.94 -26.28 -59.25
C ILE A 9 41.25 -26.82 -57.84
N LEU A 10 40.25 -27.43 -57.18
CA LEU A 10 40.41 -28.09 -55.87
C LEU A 10 41.45 -29.21 -55.92
N ARG A 11 41.40 -30.09 -56.94
CA ARG A 11 42.38 -31.19 -57.09
C ARG A 11 43.80 -30.68 -57.37
N ALA A 12 43.94 -29.65 -58.18
CA ALA A 12 45.24 -29.09 -58.56
C ALA A 12 45.97 -28.43 -57.38
N ARG A 13 45.22 -27.76 -56.50
CA ARG A 13 45.73 -27.08 -55.30
C ARG A 13 45.40 -27.83 -54.00
N LYS A 14 45.17 -29.15 -54.08
CA LYS A 14 44.80 -29.97 -52.91
C LYS A 14 45.82 -29.90 -51.78
N ILE A 15 47.12 -29.84 -52.09
CA ILE A 15 48.19 -29.77 -51.08
C ILE A 15 48.10 -28.46 -50.31
N THR A 16 47.88 -27.32 -50.98
CA THR A 16 47.73 -26.02 -50.31
C THR A 16 46.45 -25.96 -49.48
N GLY A 17 45.32 -26.47 -50.01
CA GLY A 17 44.07 -26.54 -49.24
C GLY A 17 44.17 -27.42 -48.00
N ILE A 18 44.72 -28.63 -48.14
CA ILE A 18 44.93 -29.56 -47.03
C ILE A 18 45.89 -28.95 -46.00
N SER A 19 46.97 -28.29 -46.44
CA SER A 19 47.92 -27.65 -45.52
C SER A 19 47.26 -26.53 -44.70
N ILE A 20 46.42 -25.70 -45.31
CA ILE A 20 45.70 -24.62 -44.63
C ILE A 20 44.66 -25.19 -43.65
N PHE A 21 43.92 -26.22 -44.07
CA PHE A 21 42.94 -26.91 -43.24
C PHE A 21 43.58 -27.49 -41.96
N PHE A 22 44.66 -28.27 -42.11
CA PHE A 22 45.37 -28.85 -40.97
C PHE A 22 46.10 -27.79 -40.14
N ALA A 23 46.62 -26.72 -40.74
CA ALA A 23 47.22 -25.61 -40.01
C ALA A 23 46.20 -24.92 -39.09
N ILE A 24 44.96 -24.70 -39.55
CA ILE A 24 43.88 -24.08 -38.74
C ILE A 24 43.45 -24.99 -37.60
N ILE A 25 43.33 -26.30 -37.84
CA ILE A 25 42.99 -27.28 -36.80
C ILE A 25 44.10 -27.37 -35.76
N LEU A 26 45.36 -27.48 -36.21
CA LEU A 26 46.52 -27.53 -35.32
C LEU A 26 46.64 -26.24 -34.50
N ALA A 27 46.47 -25.08 -35.13
CA ALA A 27 46.46 -23.80 -34.44
C ALA A 27 45.34 -23.73 -33.40
N THR A 28 44.11 -24.13 -33.73
CA THR A 28 43.00 -24.13 -32.77
C THR A 28 43.23 -25.10 -31.61
N LEU A 29 43.83 -26.27 -31.88
CA LEU A 29 44.17 -27.25 -30.85
C LEU A 29 45.24 -26.69 -29.91
N VAL A 30 46.33 -26.16 -30.46
CA VAL A 30 47.41 -25.51 -29.71
C VAL A 30 46.85 -24.36 -28.88
N ILE A 31 46.08 -23.44 -29.46
CA ILE A 31 45.43 -22.34 -28.73
C ILE A 31 44.51 -22.87 -27.61
N SER A 32 43.74 -23.93 -27.86
CA SER A 32 42.86 -24.51 -26.85
C SER A 32 43.62 -25.16 -25.69
N PHE A 33 44.86 -25.61 -25.89
CA PHE A 33 45.73 -26.11 -24.82
C PHE A 33 46.52 -25.00 -24.11
N LEU A 34 46.85 -23.90 -24.79
CA LEU A 34 47.52 -22.73 -24.20
C LEU A 34 46.59 -21.85 -23.36
N LEU A 35 45.30 -21.79 -23.69
CA LEU A 35 44.33 -21.01 -22.92
C LEU A 35 44.15 -21.61 -21.51
N PRO A 36 44.15 -20.77 -20.45
CA PRO A 36 43.99 -21.25 -19.09
C PRO A 36 42.63 -21.93 -18.92
N LYS A 37 42.63 -23.11 -18.29
CA LYS A 37 41.41 -23.84 -17.95
C LYS A 37 40.61 -23.01 -16.95
N GLN A 38 39.31 -22.86 -17.21
CA GLN A 38 38.39 -22.15 -16.32
C GLN A 38 37.31 -23.09 -15.82
N TYR A 39 37.03 -23.02 -14.53
CA TYR A 39 36.09 -23.84 -13.79
C TYR A 39 34.95 -22.95 -13.31
N THR A 40 33.71 -23.36 -13.58
CA THR A 40 32.50 -22.63 -13.16
C THR A 40 31.80 -23.41 -12.07
N SER A 41 31.49 -22.76 -10.95
CA SER A 41 30.71 -23.35 -9.85
C SER A 41 29.37 -22.61 -9.70
N ASP A 42 28.29 -23.37 -9.52
CA ASP A 42 26.92 -22.85 -9.45
C ASP A 42 26.31 -23.00 -8.06
N ALA A 43 25.73 -21.92 -7.54
CA ALA A 43 24.86 -21.87 -6.38
C ALA A 43 23.45 -21.41 -6.77
N ALA A 44 22.43 -21.81 -6.01
CA ALA A 44 21.04 -21.41 -6.24
C ALA A 44 20.39 -20.93 -4.95
N LEU A 45 19.70 -19.79 -5.03
CA LEU A 45 19.02 -19.12 -3.92
C LEU A 45 17.55 -18.94 -4.23
N ALA A 46 16.67 -19.39 -3.34
CA ALA A 46 15.25 -19.04 -3.38
C ALA A 46 15.00 -17.78 -2.55
N VAL A 47 14.30 -16.80 -3.12
CA VAL A 47 13.90 -15.56 -2.45
C VAL A 47 12.40 -15.62 -2.17
N ASP A 48 12.01 -15.60 -0.89
CA ASP A 48 10.61 -15.52 -0.49
C ASP A 48 10.11 -14.06 -0.61
N VAL A 49 9.16 -13.83 -1.52
CA VAL A 49 8.60 -12.51 -1.81
C VAL A 49 7.43 -12.23 -0.86
N LYS A 50 7.73 -12.03 0.41
CA LYS A 50 6.77 -11.48 1.38
C LYS A 50 6.98 -9.99 1.51
N ALA A 51 6.37 -9.23 0.60
CA ALA A 51 6.28 -7.78 0.73
C ALA A 51 5.14 -7.45 1.69
N THR A 52 5.48 -6.94 2.87
CA THR A 52 4.50 -6.36 3.80
C THR A 52 4.76 -4.86 3.86
N ASP A 53 3.72 -4.06 3.68
CA ASP A 53 3.82 -2.61 3.78
C ASP A 53 4.28 -2.22 5.19
N PRO A 54 5.38 -1.46 5.35
CA PRO A 54 5.93 -1.11 6.66
C PRO A 54 5.01 -0.19 7.50
N VAL A 55 4.05 0.49 6.87
CA VAL A 55 3.12 1.42 7.53
C VAL A 55 1.78 0.76 7.79
N THR A 56 1.18 0.13 6.77
CA THR A 56 -0.15 -0.48 6.91
C THR A 56 -0.09 -1.91 7.45
N GLY A 57 1.07 -2.57 7.36
CA GLY A 57 1.27 -3.98 7.69
C GLY A 57 0.42 -4.94 6.85
N GLN A 58 -0.19 -4.45 5.77
CA GLN A 58 -0.88 -5.30 4.82
C GLN A 58 0.17 -6.03 3.98
N GLN A 59 -0.08 -7.31 3.73
CA GLN A 59 0.68 -8.04 2.74
C GLN A 59 0.32 -7.45 1.37
N VAL A 60 1.28 -6.75 0.77
CA VAL A 60 1.15 -6.36 -0.62
C VAL A 60 1.29 -7.65 -1.39
N ALA A 61 0.19 -8.15 -1.96
CA ALA A 61 0.22 -9.32 -2.81
C ALA A 61 1.32 -9.10 -3.85
N GLY A 62 2.39 -9.91 -3.72
CA GLY A 62 3.64 -9.68 -4.43
C GLY A 62 3.34 -9.56 -5.90
N PHE A 63 3.56 -8.37 -6.46
CA PHE A 63 3.79 -8.30 -7.88
C PHE A 63 5.02 -9.17 -8.14
N LEU A 64 4.76 -10.34 -8.74
CA LEU A 64 5.71 -11.19 -9.46
C LEU A 64 6.26 -10.39 -10.66
N ALA A 65 6.75 -9.19 -10.41
CA ALA A 65 7.28 -8.33 -11.43
C ALA A 65 8.72 -8.80 -11.69
N PRO A 66 9.07 -9.11 -12.95
CA PRO A 66 10.45 -9.38 -13.35
C PRO A 66 11.46 -8.33 -12.85
N SER A 67 10.99 -7.10 -12.57
CA SER A 67 11.78 -6.03 -11.96
C SER A 67 12.30 -6.36 -10.56
N PHE A 68 11.54 -7.03 -9.69
CA PHE A 68 12.01 -7.37 -8.34
C PHE A 68 13.21 -8.33 -8.40
N MET A 69 13.11 -9.37 -9.22
CA MET A 69 14.22 -10.32 -9.44
C MET A 69 15.42 -9.63 -10.09
N ALA A 70 15.20 -8.72 -11.04
CA ALA A 70 16.28 -7.92 -11.62
C ALA A 70 17.02 -7.07 -10.59
N THR A 71 16.29 -6.41 -9.66
CA THR A 71 16.91 -5.66 -8.56
C THR A 71 17.73 -6.57 -7.63
N GLN A 72 17.25 -7.79 -7.33
CA GLN A 72 18.04 -8.73 -6.53
C GLN A 72 19.32 -9.15 -7.24
N VAL A 73 19.26 -9.38 -8.55
CA VAL A 73 20.43 -9.69 -9.38
C VAL A 73 21.45 -8.56 -9.34
N GLU A 74 21.01 -7.31 -9.51
CA GLU A 74 21.87 -6.13 -9.41
C GLU A 74 22.46 -5.95 -8.01
N MET A 75 21.69 -6.26 -6.95
CA MET A 75 22.16 -6.18 -5.57
C MET A 75 23.28 -7.21 -5.30
N ILE A 76 23.13 -8.43 -5.80
CA ILE A 76 24.15 -9.49 -5.71
C ILE A 76 25.40 -9.09 -6.51
N ALA A 77 25.22 -8.58 -7.73
CA ALA A 77 26.29 -8.12 -8.61
C ALA A 77 26.78 -6.69 -8.29
N SER A 78 26.42 -6.14 -7.13
CA SER A 78 26.82 -4.80 -6.73
C SER A 78 28.26 -4.76 -6.23
N GLN A 79 28.91 -3.61 -6.38
CA GLN A 79 30.23 -3.36 -5.84
C GLN A 79 30.28 -3.58 -4.31
N ASN A 80 29.23 -3.18 -3.59
CA ASN A 80 29.13 -3.40 -2.15
C ASN A 80 29.10 -4.89 -1.78
N GLY A 81 28.40 -5.71 -2.56
CA GLY A 81 28.39 -7.16 -2.39
C GLY A 81 29.79 -7.76 -2.58
N ALA A 82 30.48 -7.36 -3.65
CA ALA A 82 31.84 -7.80 -3.92
C ALA A 82 32.86 -7.34 -2.85
N LEU A 83 32.74 -6.12 -2.32
CA LEU A 83 33.57 -5.64 -1.22
C LEU A 83 33.39 -6.47 0.05
N LYS A 84 32.15 -6.81 0.41
CA LYS A 84 31.88 -7.69 1.55
C LYS A 84 32.49 -9.08 1.37
N VAL A 85 32.57 -9.60 0.15
CA VAL A 85 33.26 -10.87 -0.16
C VAL A 85 34.78 -10.74 0.01
N VAL A 86 35.37 -9.64 -0.49
CA VAL A 86 36.80 -9.34 -0.32
C VAL A 86 37.17 -9.30 1.16
N ASP A 87 36.32 -8.70 2.00
CA ASP A 87 36.54 -8.63 3.44
C ASP A 87 36.36 -9.97 4.13
N ALA A 88 35.28 -10.68 3.80
CA ALA A 88 34.94 -11.96 4.43
C ALA A 88 36.02 -13.03 4.18
N LEU A 89 36.61 -13.02 2.97
CA LEU A 89 37.69 -13.93 2.60
C LEU A 89 39.08 -13.35 2.89
N GLY A 90 39.17 -12.09 3.35
CA GLY A 90 40.43 -11.42 3.64
C GLY A 90 41.36 -11.29 2.43
N LEU A 91 40.82 -11.25 1.20
CA LEU A 91 41.61 -11.33 -0.04
C LEU A 91 42.63 -10.19 -0.15
N ALA A 92 42.26 -8.98 0.30
CA ALA A 92 43.16 -7.83 0.31
C ALA A 92 44.38 -7.98 1.24
N LYS A 93 44.35 -8.94 2.17
CA LYS A 93 45.44 -9.22 3.12
C LYS A 93 46.42 -10.28 2.59
N LEU A 94 46.09 -10.96 1.50
CA LEU A 94 46.95 -12.00 0.94
C LEU A 94 48.18 -11.38 0.25
N PRO A 95 49.40 -11.92 0.47
CA PRO A 95 50.62 -11.38 -0.17
C PRO A 95 50.56 -11.40 -1.70
N GLU A 96 50.03 -12.48 -2.28
CA GLU A 96 49.84 -12.62 -3.74
C GLU A 96 48.89 -11.56 -4.29
N ALA A 97 47.84 -11.25 -3.53
CA ALA A 97 46.86 -10.24 -3.90
C ALA A 97 47.44 -8.83 -3.90
N GLN A 98 48.29 -8.52 -2.91
CA GLN A 98 49.01 -7.24 -2.85
C GLN A 98 50.04 -7.10 -3.98
N ALA A 99 50.75 -8.18 -4.32
CA ALA A 99 51.67 -8.18 -5.46
C ALA A 99 50.96 -7.91 -6.79
N GLN A 100 49.84 -8.59 -7.04
CA GLN A 100 49.03 -8.39 -8.25
C GLN A 100 48.46 -6.96 -8.33
N PHE A 101 48.02 -6.40 -7.21
CA PHE A 101 47.58 -5.02 -7.15
C PHE A 101 48.71 -4.04 -7.48
N MET A 102 49.88 -4.21 -6.86
CA MET A 102 51.05 -3.36 -7.10
C MET A 102 51.53 -3.43 -8.55
N GLU A 103 51.49 -4.62 -9.17
CA GLU A 103 51.84 -4.81 -10.58
C GLU A 103 50.85 -4.11 -11.52
N ALA A 104 49.54 -4.25 -11.26
CA ALA A 104 48.50 -3.74 -12.13
C ALA A 104 48.28 -2.22 -12.01
N THR A 105 48.34 -1.67 -10.79
CA THR A 105 47.97 -0.26 -10.52
C THR A 105 49.14 0.61 -10.10
N LYS A 106 50.34 0.02 -9.91
CA LYS A 106 51.52 0.71 -9.34
C LYS A 106 51.23 1.33 -7.97
N GLY A 107 50.34 0.71 -7.19
CA GLY A 107 49.97 1.15 -5.85
C GLY A 107 48.98 2.32 -5.80
N ARG A 108 48.33 2.68 -6.90
CA ARG A 108 47.31 3.74 -6.93
C ARG A 108 45.91 3.17 -6.73
N GLY A 109 45.16 3.74 -5.78
CA GLY A 109 43.77 3.37 -5.48
C GLY A 109 43.63 2.46 -4.26
N ASP A 110 42.41 2.00 -4.01
CA ASP A 110 42.10 1.07 -2.93
C ASP A 110 42.14 -0.37 -3.45
N ILE A 111 43.01 -1.20 -2.87
CA ILE A 111 43.15 -2.62 -3.17
C ILE A 111 41.81 -3.37 -3.06
N ARG A 112 40.93 -2.98 -2.12
CA ARG A 112 39.63 -3.64 -1.92
C ARG A 112 38.70 -3.39 -3.10
N ASN A 113 38.63 -2.15 -3.58
CA ASN A 113 37.83 -1.79 -4.75
C ASN A 113 38.34 -2.45 -6.02
N TRP A 114 39.67 -2.46 -6.22
CA TRP A 114 40.29 -3.12 -7.36
C TRP A 114 39.96 -4.63 -7.41
N PHE A 115 40.05 -5.31 -6.26
CA PHE A 115 39.66 -6.72 -6.16
C PHE A 115 38.18 -6.93 -6.39
N ALA A 116 37.32 -6.09 -5.81
CA ALA A 116 35.88 -6.18 -5.98
C ALA A 116 35.49 -6.11 -7.48
N GLU A 117 36.06 -5.17 -8.23
CA GLU A 117 35.85 -5.07 -9.68
C GLU A 117 36.35 -6.31 -10.44
N SER A 118 37.48 -6.88 -10.02
CA SER A 118 38.02 -8.11 -10.61
C SER A 118 37.10 -9.30 -10.36
N LEU A 119 36.59 -9.45 -9.13
CA LEU A 119 35.66 -10.52 -8.77
C LEU A 119 34.35 -10.43 -9.57
N LEU A 120 33.82 -9.22 -9.79
CA LEU A 120 32.59 -9.03 -10.56
C LEU A 120 32.72 -9.52 -12.01
N LYS A 121 33.92 -9.52 -12.62
CA LYS A 121 34.14 -10.05 -13.98
C LYS A 121 33.97 -11.56 -14.08
N GLY A 122 34.23 -12.28 -12.99
CA GLY A 122 34.08 -13.74 -12.92
C GLY A 122 32.69 -14.20 -12.49
N LEU A 123 31.85 -13.27 -12.02
CA LEU A 123 30.52 -13.52 -11.49
C LEU A 123 29.46 -13.37 -12.58
N GLU A 124 28.61 -14.38 -12.71
CA GLU A 124 27.42 -14.36 -13.56
C GLU A 124 26.20 -14.69 -12.69
N VAL A 125 25.23 -13.77 -12.64
CA VAL A 125 24.01 -13.92 -11.84
C VAL A 125 22.82 -13.87 -12.77
N LYS A 126 21.96 -14.89 -12.72
CA LYS A 126 20.78 -14.99 -13.58
C LYS A 126 19.56 -15.42 -12.78
N PRO A 127 18.40 -14.75 -12.98
CA PRO A 127 17.15 -15.26 -12.46
C PRO A 127 16.75 -16.50 -13.27
N SER A 128 16.22 -17.50 -12.59
CA SER A 128 15.62 -18.66 -13.23
C SER A 128 14.30 -18.27 -13.88
N ARG A 129 13.99 -18.88 -15.04
CA ARG A 129 12.74 -18.60 -15.76
C ARG A 129 11.56 -19.01 -14.88
N GLU A 130 10.58 -18.11 -14.76
CA GLU A 130 9.28 -18.37 -14.10
C GLU A 130 9.38 -18.87 -12.65
N SER A 131 10.45 -18.49 -11.92
CA SER A 131 10.64 -18.89 -10.53
C SER A 131 11.38 -17.81 -9.72
N ASN A 132 11.18 -17.82 -8.39
CA ASN A 132 11.86 -16.92 -7.46
C ASN A 132 13.27 -17.44 -7.08
N VAL A 133 13.95 -18.07 -8.04
CA VAL A 133 15.27 -18.67 -7.84
C VAL A 133 16.31 -17.88 -8.60
N ILE A 134 17.39 -17.49 -7.91
CA ILE A 134 18.55 -16.82 -8.50
C ILE A 134 19.69 -17.82 -8.57
N ASN A 135 20.20 -18.03 -9.77
CA ASN A 135 21.39 -18.84 -10.01
C ASN A 135 22.62 -17.94 -10.04
N LEU A 136 23.63 -18.32 -9.27
CA LEU A 136 24.88 -17.62 -9.14
C LEU A 136 26.01 -18.53 -9.59
N SER A 137 26.70 -18.15 -10.65
CA SER A 137 27.79 -18.89 -11.26
C SER A 137 29.07 -18.07 -11.15
N TYR A 138 30.13 -18.65 -10.58
CA TYR A 138 31.43 -18.00 -10.53
C TYR A 138 32.46 -18.80 -11.32
N THR A 139 33.22 -18.13 -12.19
CA THR A 139 34.24 -18.74 -13.03
C THR A 139 35.65 -18.34 -12.59
N ALA A 140 36.48 -19.32 -12.24
CA ALA A 140 37.87 -19.11 -11.83
C ALA A 140 38.82 -20.18 -12.41
N THR A 141 40.13 -19.96 -12.31
CA THR A 141 41.15 -20.93 -12.73
C THR A 141 41.29 -22.10 -11.75
N ASP A 142 41.02 -21.87 -10.46
CA ASP A 142 41.00 -22.92 -9.44
C ASP A 142 39.54 -23.34 -9.13
N PRO A 143 39.19 -24.64 -9.23
CA PRO A 143 37.85 -25.12 -8.92
C PRO A 143 37.45 -24.92 -7.45
N GLN A 144 38.39 -24.99 -6.50
CA GLN A 144 38.07 -24.76 -5.09
C GLN A 144 37.76 -23.27 -4.85
N PHE A 145 38.60 -22.39 -5.39
CA PHE A 145 38.37 -20.95 -5.35
C PHE A 145 37.04 -20.53 -6.01
N ALA A 146 36.68 -21.13 -7.15
CA ALA A 146 35.41 -20.87 -7.81
C ALA A 146 34.20 -21.19 -6.90
N ALA A 147 34.23 -22.34 -6.23
CA ALA A 147 33.17 -22.74 -5.30
C ALA A 147 33.14 -21.86 -4.03
N ALA A 148 34.31 -21.53 -3.49
CA ALA A 148 34.43 -20.67 -2.31
C ALA A 148 33.86 -19.28 -2.58
N LEU A 149 34.17 -18.67 -3.74
CA LEU A 149 33.64 -17.36 -4.10
C LEU A 149 32.14 -17.38 -4.35
N ALA A 150 31.62 -18.38 -5.07
CA ALA A 150 30.17 -18.50 -5.28
C ALA A 150 29.39 -18.61 -3.95
N ASN A 151 29.91 -19.39 -2.99
CA ASN A 151 29.34 -19.48 -1.65
C ASN A 151 29.53 -18.18 -0.85
N ALA A 152 30.66 -17.49 -0.98
CA ALA A 152 30.91 -16.22 -0.31
C ALA A 152 29.97 -15.11 -0.80
N PHE A 153 29.76 -14.98 -2.12
CA PHE A 153 28.77 -14.05 -2.69
C PHE A 153 27.35 -14.35 -2.19
N THR A 154 26.99 -15.64 -2.13
CA THR A 154 25.72 -16.09 -1.57
C THR A 154 25.51 -15.63 -0.13
N GLN A 155 26.50 -15.85 0.74
CA GLN A 155 26.44 -15.43 2.15
C GLN A 155 26.47 -13.91 2.31
N ALA A 156 27.28 -13.21 1.51
CA ALA A 156 27.36 -11.75 1.54
C ALA A 156 26.03 -11.10 1.15
N TYR A 157 25.33 -11.66 0.17
CA TYR A 157 23.98 -11.23 -0.20
C TYR A 157 22.99 -11.46 0.93
N ILE A 158 22.92 -12.68 1.50
CA ILE A 158 22.03 -12.99 2.63
C ILE A 158 22.21 -12.00 3.79
N ARG A 159 23.47 -11.74 4.19
CA ARG A 159 23.79 -10.77 5.24
C ARG A 159 23.37 -9.36 4.87
N THR A 160 23.63 -8.93 3.62
CA THR A 160 23.26 -7.60 3.16
C THR A 160 21.75 -7.39 3.15
N THR A 161 20.97 -8.39 2.76
CA THR A 161 19.51 -8.31 2.81
C THR A 161 19.01 -8.20 4.26
N VAL A 162 19.61 -8.95 5.19
CA VAL A 162 19.30 -8.85 6.63
C VAL A 162 19.68 -7.46 7.16
N ASP A 163 20.88 -6.95 6.85
CA ASP A 163 21.33 -5.61 7.25
C ASP A 163 20.38 -4.52 6.77
N ILE A 164 19.95 -4.56 5.49
CA ILE A 164 19.01 -3.60 4.91
C ILE A 164 17.67 -3.66 5.62
N LYS A 165 17.15 -4.87 5.89
CA LYS A 165 15.88 -5.07 6.60
C LYS A 165 15.95 -4.55 8.03
N MET A 166 17.03 -4.85 8.76
CA MET A 166 17.27 -4.36 10.12
C MET A 166 17.39 -2.84 10.14
N ALA A 167 18.14 -2.24 9.22
CA ALA A 167 18.29 -0.78 9.12
C ALA A 167 16.95 -0.09 8.84
N SER A 168 16.14 -0.64 7.93
CA SER A 168 14.79 -0.14 7.67
C SER A 168 13.88 -0.26 8.90
N ALA A 169 13.92 -1.41 9.59
CA ALA A 169 13.16 -1.62 10.82
C ALA A 169 13.60 -0.66 11.94
N GLN A 170 14.90 -0.39 12.09
CA GLN A 170 15.43 0.60 13.04
C GLN A 170 14.92 2.01 12.74
N GLN A 171 14.93 2.42 11.47
CA GLN A 171 14.40 3.72 11.06
C GLN A 171 12.89 3.84 11.36
N ASN A 172 12.13 2.79 11.06
CA ASN A 172 10.70 2.73 11.38
C ASN A 172 10.45 2.76 12.90
N ASN A 173 11.31 2.10 13.67
CA ASN A 173 11.23 2.09 15.13
C ASN A 173 11.40 3.52 15.70
N ILE A 174 12.36 4.29 15.19
CA ILE A 174 12.55 5.71 15.56
C ILE A 174 11.30 6.53 15.21
N PHE A 175 10.72 6.33 14.02
CA PHE A 175 9.49 7.01 13.62
C PHE A 175 8.32 6.70 14.57
N PHE A 176 8.06 5.42 14.85
CA PHE A 176 6.98 5.04 15.76
C PHE A 176 7.23 5.47 17.21
N GLN A 177 8.49 5.54 17.64
CA GLN A 177 8.85 6.07 18.96
C GLN A 177 8.45 7.54 19.11
N GLU A 178 8.74 8.39 18.13
CA GLU A 178 8.31 9.80 18.14
C GLU A 178 6.79 9.94 18.01
N GLN A 179 6.16 9.09 17.18
CA GLN A 179 4.71 9.07 17.06
C GLN A 179 4.03 8.67 18.38
N LEU A 180 4.58 7.69 19.11
CA LEU A 180 4.07 7.25 20.41
C LEU A 180 4.12 8.36 21.46
N LYS A 181 5.20 9.15 21.52
CA LYS A 181 5.27 10.33 22.41
C LYS A 181 4.15 11.32 22.09
N THR A 182 3.92 11.60 20.80
CA THR A 182 2.88 12.52 20.35
C THR A 182 1.48 12.00 20.67
N LEU A 183 1.23 10.71 20.43
CA LEU A 183 -0.05 10.07 20.71
C LEU A 183 -0.33 9.98 22.21
N GLN A 184 0.69 9.68 23.02
CA GLN A 184 0.60 9.69 24.48
C GLN A 184 0.24 11.08 24.99
N ALA A 185 0.94 12.14 24.55
CA ALA A 185 0.62 13.51 24.93
C ALA A 185 -0.81 13.91 24.53
N ASN A 186 -1.28 13.46 23.36
CA ASN A 186 -2.66 13.70 22.93
C ASN A 186 -3.68 12.91 23.77
N LEU A 187 -3.38 11.67 24.15
CA LEU A 187 -4.21 10.87 25.04
C LEU A 187 -4.31 11.53 26.42
N GLU A 188 -3.20 11.91 27.03
CA GLU A 188 -3.16 12.61 28.31
C GLU A 188 -3.93 13.93 28.25
N LYS A 189 -3.77 14.70 27.17
CA LYS A 189 -4.52 15.94 26.93
C LYS A 189 -6.03 15.68 26.86
N THR A 190 -6.48 14.71 26.07
CA THR A 190 -7.91 14.41 25.91
C THR A 190 -8.52 13.84 27.19
N GLN A 191 -7.79 13.03 27.95
CA GLN A 191 -8.21 12.56 29.27
C GLN A 191 -8.34 13.71 30.26
N LYS A 192 -7.39 14.66 30.24
CA LYS A 192 -7.44 15.86 31.07
C LYS A 192 -8.65 16.74 30.72
N GLU A 193 -8.90 16.98 29.43
CA GLU A 193 -10.08 17.74 28.97
C GLU A 193 -11.40 17.08 29.44
N LEU A 194 -11.52 15.76 29.35
CA LEU A 194 -12.67 15.01 29.85
C LEU A 194 -12.83 15.18 31.37
N SER A 195 -11.75 14.98 32.13
CA SER A 195 -11.76 15.09 33.59
C SER A 195 -12.08 16.52 34.06
N GLU A 196 -11.50 17.54 33.42
CA GLU A 196 -11.77 18.96 33.71
C GLU A 196 -13.23 19.30 33.44
N TYR A 197 -13.79 18.83 32.32
CA TYR A 197 -15.20 19.04 31.99
C TYR A 197 -16.14 18.33 32.98
N GLN A 198 -15.82 17.10 33.36
CA GLN A 198 -16.57 16.37 34.39
C GLN A 198 -16.52 17.08 35.74
N GLN A 199 -15.36 17.62 36.13
CA GLN A 199 -15.20 18.35 37.37
C GLN A 199 -15.92 19.71 37.35
N GLU A 200 -15.81 20.48 36.26
CA GLU A 200 -16.46 21.78 36.09
C GLU A 200 -17.99 21.64 36.15
N LYS A 201 -18.54 20.58 35.55
CA LYS A 201 -19.99 20.32 35.56
C LYS A 201 -20.45 19.51 36.78
N GLY A 202 -19.53 19.05 37.62
CA GLY A 202 -19.82 18.18 38.77
C GLY A 202 -20.47 16.85 38.37
N ILE A 203 -20.20 16.37 37.15
CA ILE A 203 -20.75 15.13 36.58
C ILE A 203 -19.72 14.03 36.82
N VAL A 204 -19.52 13.66 38.09
CA VAL A 204 -18.57 12.59 38.48
C VAL A 204 -19.31 11.26 38.69
N ALA A 205 -20.61 11.32 38.94
CA ALA A 205 -21.52 10.18 38.96
C ALA A 205 -22.94 10.73 38.83
N THR A 206 -23.72 10.40 37.80
CA THR A 206 -25.21 10.46 37.85
C THR A 206 -25.84 10.18 36.48
N ASP A 207 -26.18 8.92 36.23
CA ASP A 207 -27.35 8.63 35.40
C ASP A 207 -28.64 9.07 36.11
N GLU A 208 -28.70 8.83 37.43
CA GLU A 208 -29.86 9.06 38.30
C GLU A 208 -30.36 10.51 38.34
N ARG A 209 -29.48 11.52 38.22
CA ARG A 209 -29.90 12.93 38.31
C ARG A 209 -30.74 13.38 37.12
N LEU A 210 -30.42 12.95 35.90
CA LEU A 210 -31.24 13.32 34.74
C LEU A 210 -32.61 12.66 34.83
N ASP A 211 -32.67 11.42 35.31
CA ASP A 211 -33.93 10.67 35.44
C ASP A 211 -34.86 11.33 36.45
N ILE A 212 -34.33 11.79 37.60
CA ILE A 212 -35.09 12.55 38.60
C ILE A 212 -35.63 13.85 37.99
N GLU A 213 -34.80 14.61 37.26
CA GLU A 213 -35.23 15.89 36.68
C GLU A 213 -36.23 15.70 35.52
N MET A 214 -36.13 14.59 34.77
CA MET A 214 -37.10 14.17 33.76
C MET A 214 -38.44 13.75 34.40
N GLN A 215 -38.39 13.01 35.51
CA GLN A 215 -39.60 12.64 36.26
C GLN A 215 -40.31 13.88 36.79
N ARG A 216 -39.56 14.84 37.34
CA ARG A 216 -40.09 16.13 37.80
C ARG A 216 -40.70 16.95 36.65
N LEU A 217 -40.09 16.94 35.46
CA LEU A 217 -40.64 17.58 34.26
C LEU A 217 -41.99 16.96 33.87
N ASN A 218 -42.09 15.63 33.89
CA ASN A 218 -43.33 14.93 33.59
C ASN A 218 -44.43 15.24 34.62
N GLU A 219 -44.06 15.33 35.91
CA GLU A 219 -44.99 15.69 36.98
C GLU A 219 -45.52 17.13 36.81
N ILE A 220 -44.65 18.11 36.57
CA ILE A 220 -45.07 19.50 36.30
C ILE A 220 -45.95 19.57 35.05
N SER A 221 -45.62 18.82 34.00
CA SER A 221 -46.43 18.74 32.78
C SER A 221 -47.83 18.21 33.08
N SER A 222 -47.96 17.18 33.91
CA SER A 222 -49.27 16.64 34.33
C SER A 222 -50.07 17.66 35.15
N GLN A 223 -49.43 18.30 36.13
CA GLN A 223 -50.05 19.35 36.94
C GLN A 223 -50.50 20.56 36.09
N LEU A 224 -49.72 20.93 35.07
CA LEU A 224 -50.03 22.02 34.16
C LEU A 224 -51.28 21.71 33.32
N VAL A 225 -51.38 20.49 32.78
CA VAL A 225 -52.58 20.05 32.03
C VAL A 225 -53.82 20.11 32.93
N GLY A 226 -53.71 19.63 34.17
CA GLY A 226 -54.79 19.73 35.16
C GLY A 226 -55.17 21.19 35.47
N ALA A 227 -54.18 22.06 35.66
CA ALA A 227 -54.42 23.48 35.92
C ALA A 227 -55.00 24.22 34.71
N GLN A 228 -54.60 23.88 33.48
CA GLN A 228 -55.18 24.42 32.25
C GLN A 228 -56.67 24.10 32.14
N ALA A 229 -57.06 22.85 32.43
CA ALA A 229 -58.47 22.45 32.47
C ALA A 229 -59.24 23.24 33.54
N GLN A 230 -58.69 23.34 34.76
CA GLN A 230 -59.32 24.10 35.85
C GLN A 230 -59.48 25.59 35.53
N THR A 231 -58.49 26.20 34.88
CA THR A 231 -58.57 27.61 34.46
C THR A 231 -59.60 27.79 33.38
N PHE A 232 -59.65 26.89 32.38
CA PHE A 232 -60.66 26.95 31.32
C PHE A 232 -62.07 26.89 31.91
N ASP A 233 -62.32 25.96 32.83
CA ASP A 233 -63.61 25.81 33.50
C ASP A 233 -63.95 27.03 34.38
N ALA A 234 -62.98 27.57 35.13
CA ALA A 234 -63.19 28.75 35.98
C ALA A 234 -63.47 30.01 35.15
N GLN A 235 -62.76 30.20 34.04
CA GLN A 235 -63.00 31.31 33.11
C GLN A 235 -64.36 31.21 32.42
N ALA A 236 -64.78 30.00 32.01
CA ALA A 236 -66.09 29.78 31.43
C ALA A 236 -67.21 30.18 32.41
N ARG A 237 -67.08 29.82 33.70
CA ARG A 237 -68.02 30.23 34.76
C ARG A 237 -68.00 31.73 35.02
N ALA A 238 -66.82 32.35 35.08
CA ALA A 238 -66.67 33.79 35.32
C ALA A 238 -67.24 34.64 34.18
N ARG A 239 -67.12 34.20 32.91
CA ARG A 239 -67.73 34.88 31.75
C ARG A 239 -69.26 34.92 31.81
N GLY A 240 -69.88 33.95 32.48
CA GLY A 240 -71.33 33.97 32.75
C GLY A 240 -71.75 35.09 33.70
N GLY A 241 -70.85 35.66 34.50
CA GLY A 241 -71.14 36.78 35.39
C GLY A 241 -72.37 36.54 36.26
N GLN A 242 -73.36 37.43 36.16
CA GLN A 242 -74.64 37.33 36.86
C GLN A 242 -75.58 36.24 36.32
N THR A 243 -75.36 35.74 35.10
CA THR A 243 -76.14 34.68 34.46
C THR A 243 -75.46 33.32 34.54
N ALA A 244 -74.33 33.21 35.25
CA ALA A 244 -73.66 31.93 35.48
C ALA A 244 -74.60 30.97 36.23
N PRO A 245 -74.68 29.68 35.84
CA PRO A 245 -75.53 28.69 36.51
C PRO A 245 -75.31 28.61 38.02
N ASP A 246 -74.07 28.78 38.47
CA ASP A 246 -73.68 28.76 39.89
C ASP A 246 -74.28 29.94 40.68
N VAL A 247 -74.46 31.10 40.04
CA VAL A 247 -75.12 32.28 40.63
C VAL A 247 -76.64 32.12 40.58
N LEU A 248 -77.17 31.65 39.46
CA LEU A 248 -78.61 31.47 39.28
C LEU A 248 -79.21 30.39 40.16
N ASN A 249 -78.47 29.32 40.46
CA ASN A 249 -78.91 28.21 41.30
C ASN A 249 -78.56 28.39 42.78
N ASN A 250 -78.00 29.54 43.18
CA ASN A 250 -77.71 29.80 44.57
C ASN A 250 -79.03 29.88 45.38
N PRO A 251 -79.21 29.10 46.46
CA PRO A 251 -80.47 29.05 47.22
C PRO A 251 -80.95 30.41 47.74
N LEU A 252 -80.00 31.29 48.12
CA LEU A 252 -80.30 32.61 48.64
C LEU A 252 -80.78 33.56 47.52
N ILE A 253 -80.17 33.46 46.33
CA ILE A 253 -80.58 34.22 45.14
C ILE A 253 -81.96 33.74 44.65
N LEU A 254 -82.21 32.43 44.65
CA LEU A 254 -83.52 31.86 44.32
C LEU A 254 -84.59 32.32 45.32
N GLN A 255 -84.28 32.34 46.61
CA GLN A 255 -85.17 32.84 47.66
C GLN A 255 -85.50 34.32 47.47
N LEU A 256 -84.49 35.17 47.26
CA LEU A 256 -84.68 36.61 47.02
C LEU A 256 -85.45 36.89 45.73
N LYS A 257 -85.23 36.12 44.65
CA LYS A 257 -86.03 36.20 43.42
C LYS A 257 -87.50 35.83 43.66
N GLY A 258 -87.76 34.78 44.44
CA GLY A 258 -89.12 34.40 44.82
C GLY A 258 -89.81 35.48 45.65
N GLN A 259 -89.10 36.08 46.62
CA GLN A 259 -89.59 37.20 47.43
C GLN A 259 -89.87 38.44 46.59
N LEU A 260 -88.95 38.81 45.69
CA LEU A 260 -89.10 39.92 44.77
C LEU A 260 -90.32 39.73 43.87
N SER A 261 -90.49 38.54 43.27
CA SER A 261 -91.65 38.24 42.42
C SER A 261 -92.98 38.38 43.17
N ALA A 262 -93.04 37.94 44.43
CA ALA A 262 -94.22 38.11 45.28
C ALA A 262 -94.48 39.59 45.65
N GLN A 263 -93.42 40.35 45.97
CA GLN A 263 -93.52 41.79 46.27
C GLN A 263 -93.92 42.61 45.04
N GLU A 264 -93.40 42.29 43.86
CA GLU A 264 -93.78 42.92 42.60
C GLU A 264 -95.25 42.67 42.24
N ALA A 265 -95.74 41.45 42.46
CA ALA A 265 -97.15 41.12 42.27
C ALA A 265 -98.06 41.96 43.19
N LYS A 266 -97.68 42.10 44.47
CA LYS A 266 -98.39 42.94 45.44
C LYS A 266 -98.32 44.43 45.10
N LEU A 267 -97.17 44.91 44.60
CA LEU A 267 -97.00 46.29 44.14
C LEU A 267 -97.92 46.58 42.95
N LYS A 268 -98.02 45.66 41.97
CA LYS A 268 -98.93 45.79 40.83
C LYS A 268 -100.39 45.81 41.25
N GLU A 269 -100.77 44.98 42.22
CA GLU A 269 -102.13 44.99 42.79
C GLU A 269 -102.46 46.34 43.46
N LEU A 270 -101.54 46.86 44.28
CA LEU A 270 -101.67 48.16 44.95
C LEU A 270 -101.67 49.33 43.97
N ALA A 271 -100.93 49.22 42.85
CA ALA A 271 -100.93 50.21 41.78
C ALA A 271 -102.32 50.39 41.16
N VAL A 272 -103.00 49.26 40.92
CA VAL A 272 -104.35 49.21 40.33
C VAL A 272 -105.41 49.69 41.32
N LYS A 273 -105.30 49.32 42.60
CA LYS A 273 -106.34 49.64 43.61
C LYS A 273 -106.24 51.06 44.19
N ASN A 274 -105.03 51.56 44.47
CA ASN A 274 -104.84 52.75 45.31
C ASN A 274 -104.12 53.91 44.60
N GLY A 275 -103.54 53.66 43.42
CA GLY A 275 -102.79 54.64 42.64
C GLY A 275 -101.40 55.01 43.20
N PRO A 276 -100.55 55.69 42.42
CA PRO A 276 -99.12 55.88 42.74
C PRO A 276 -98.82 56.76 43.95
N ASN A 277 -99.76 57.62 44.38
CA ASN A 277 -99.56 58.58 45.48
C ASN A 277 -99.97 58.04 46.86
N HIS A 278 -100.46 56.81 46.96
CA HIS A 278 -100.92 56.23 48.21
C HIS A 278 -99.76 55.79 49.12
N PRO A 279 -99.80 56.03 50.45
CA PRO A 279 -98.71 55.67 51.38
C PRO A 279 -98.30 54.19 51.31
N HIS A 280 -99.27 53.28 51.23
CA HIS A 280 -99.00 51.84 51.13
C HIS A 280 -98.35 51.43 49.80
N TYR A 281 -98.58 52.17 48.71
CA TYR A 281 -97.89 51.93 47.43
C TYR A 281 -96.42 52.35 47.52
N ARG A 282 -96.13 53.52 48.11
CA ARG A 282 -94.76 53.99 48.32
C ARG A 282 -93.95 53.07 49.24
N GLN A 283 -94.58 52.51 50.27
CA GLN A 283 -93.96 51.51 51.13
C GLN A 283 -93.63 50.23 50.36
N ALA A 284 -94.59 49.68 49.61
CA ALA A 284 -94.36 48.49 48.79
C ALA A 284 -93.28 48.72 47.71
N LEU A 285 -93.22 49.92 47.12
CA LEU A 285 -92.18 50.29 46.16
C LEU A 285 -90.79 50.33 46.82
N ALA A 286 -90.70 50.87 48.03
CA ALA A 286 -89.46 50.88 48.81
C ALA A 286 -89.00 49.45 49.16
N GLU A 287 -89.93 48.55 49.54
CA GLU A 287 -89.65 47.14 49.83
C GLU A 287 -89.14 46.38 48.59
N VAL A 288 -89.79 46.56 47.43
CA VAL A 288 -89.33 46.01 46.14
C VAL A 288 -87.94 46.53 45.78
N THR A 289 -87.72 47.84 45.90
CA THR A 289 -86.44 48.47 45.54
C THR A 289 -85.31 48.00 46.47
N ALA A 290 -85.58 47.88 47.77
CA ALA A 290 -84.63 47.36 48.74
C ALA A 290 -84.24 45.90 48.43
N THR A 291 -85.23 45.04 48.17
CA THR A 291 -85.02 43.63 47.82
C THR A 291 -84.28 43.49 46.48
N GLN A 292 -84.59 44.33 45.49
CA GLN A 292 -83.88 44.38 44.21
C GLN A 292 -82.41 44.76 44.37
N ASN A 293 -82.12 45.77 45.20
CA ASN A 293 -80.75 46.20 45.47
C ASN A 293 -79.96 45.11 46.20
N GLN A 294 -80.56 44.45 47.20
CA GLN A 294 -79.95 43.31 47.90
C GLN A 294 -79.67 42.14 46.95
N LEU A 295 -80.60 41.83 46.04
CA LEU A 295 -80.41 40.79 45.03
C LEU A 295 -79.23 41.12 44.08
N ASN A 296 -79.19 42.36 43.57
CA ASN A 296 -78.12 42.80 42.67
C ASN A 296 -76.75 42.81 43.36
N GLU A 297 -76.68 43.28 44.61
CA GLU A 297 -75.45 43.28 45.42
C GLU A 297 -74.94 41.86 45.66
N LEU A 298 -75.84 40.94 46.03
CA LEU A 298 -75.50 39.54 46.22
C LEU A 298 -75.02 38.87 44.92
N MET A 299 -75.71 39.11 43.79
CA MET A 299 -75.30 38.62 42.48
C MET A 299 -73.93 39.18 42.04
N LEU A 300 -73.66 40.46 42.30
CA LEU A 300 -72.35 41.08 42.07
C LEU A 300 -71.25 40.46 42.95
N GLN A 301 -71.53 40.23 44.23
CA GLN A 301 -70.60 39.61 45.16
C GLN A 301 -70.22 38.17 44.73
N TYR A 302 -71.21 37.35 44.33
CA TYR A 302 -70.96 35.99 43.86
C TYR A 302 -70.26 35.94 42.50
N SER A 303 -70.65 36.78 41.55
CA SER A 303 -69.97 36.88 40.24
C SER A 303 -68.55 37.44 40.35
N GLY A 304 -68.29 38.34 41.30
CA GLY A 304 -66.95 38.79 41.69
C GLY A 304 -66.12 37.67 42.30
N GLY A 305 -66.72 36.82 43.15
CA GLY A 305 -66.09 35.60 43.67
C GLY A 305 -65.66 34.63 42.56
N LEU A 306 -66.53 34.38 41.57
CA LEU A 306 -66.22 33.56 40.39
C LEU A 306 -65.06 34.13 39.57
N SER A 307 -65.03 35.46 39.40
CA SER A 307 -63.93 36.16 38.72
C SER A 307 -62.62 36.05 39.50
N GLY A 308 -62.68 36.08 40.85
CA GLY A 308 -61.54 35.81 41.72
C GLY A 308 -60.99 34.39 41.60
N VAL A 309 -61.87 33.38 41.52
CA VAL A 309 -61.46 31.98 41.28
C VAL A 309 -60.78 31.84 39.92
N ALA A 310 -61.32 32.44 38.86
CA ALA A 310 -60.70 32.44 37.55
C ALA A 310 -59.32 33.12 37.55
N GLY A 311 -59.17 34.25 38.26
CA GLY A 311 -57.88 34.93 38.44
C GLY A 311 -56.85 34.08 39.19
N ASN A 312 -57.27 33.37 40.24
CA ASN A 312 -56.40 32.48 41.01
C ASN A 312 -55.95 31.27 40.15
N SER A 313 -56.86 30.64 39.42
CA SER A 313 -56.52 29.53 38.51
C SER A 313 -55.57 29.97 37.40
N GLN A 314 -55.79 31.15 36.81
CA GLN A 314 -54.89 31.74 35.80
C GLN A 314 -53.48 31.98 36.37
N THR A 315 -53.38 32.50 37.60
CA THR A 315 -52.09 32.73 38.28
C THR A 315 -51.37 31.41 38.54
N ARG A 316 -52.09 30.38 38.99
CA ARG A 316 -51.53 29.02 39.18
C ARG A 316 -51.03 28.42 37.87
N GLN A 317 -51.80 28.54 36.78
CA GLN A 317 -51.38 28.08 35.46
C GLN A 317 -50.13 28.83 34.98
N ALA A 318 -50.07 30.16 35.17
CA ALA A 318 -48.90 30.95 34.80
C ALA A 318 -47.65 30.52 35.58
N ALA A 319 -47.79 30.28 36.89
CA ALA A 319 -46.70 29.78 37.74
C ALA A 319 -46.22 28.38 37.29
N LEU A 320 -47.14 27.45 37.00
CA LEU A 320 -46.80 26.11 36.49
C LEU A 320 -46.15 26.17 35.10
N ASN A 321 -46.61 27.06 34.22
CA ASN A 321 -45.98 27.31 32.92
C ASN A 321 -44.53 27.80 33.08
N GLN A 322 -44.28 28.71 34.03
CA GLN A 322 -42.94 29.20 34.31
C GLN A 322 -42.05 28.10 34.91
N ALA A 323 -42.58 27.32 35.86
CA ALA A 323 -41.89 26.16 36.41
C ALA A 323 -41.54 25.12 35.33
N MET A 324 -42.45 24.86 34.39
CA MET A 324 -42.23 23.95 33.27
C MET A 324 -41.11 24.44 32.36
N LYS A 325 -41.07 25.74 32.03
CA LYS A 325 -40.00 26.33 31.22
C LYS A 325 -38.64 26.21 31.90
N ALA A 326 -38.55 26.60 33.17
CA ALA A 326 -37.32 26.51 33.95
C ALA A 326 -36.83 25.05 34.09
N GLN A 327 -37.75 24.11 34.36
CA GLN A 327 -37.42 22.69 34.43
C GLN A 327 -36.95 22.14 33.09
N LYS A 328 -37.59 22.53 31.99
CA LYS A 328 -37.19 22.13 30.63
C LYS A 328 -35.79 22.65 30.29
N GLU A 329 -35.49 23.91 30.60
CA GLU A 329 -34.15 24.49 30.44
C GLU A 329 -33.11 23.70 31.24
N ARG A 330 -33.42 23.33 32.49
CA ARG A 330 -32.52 22.53 33.33
C ARG A 330 -32.24 21.15 32.74
N VAL A 331 -33.27 20.45 32.26
CA VAL A 331 -33.11 19.15 31.60
C VAL A 331 -32.29 19.28 30.31
N LEU A 332 -32.51 20.33 29.51
CA LEU A 332 -31.74 20.57 28.28
C LEU A 332 -30.26 20.85 28.58
N GLU A 333 -29.96 21.62 29.63
CA GLU A 333 -28.60 21.89 30.09
C GLU A 333 -27.89 20.58 30.50
N LEU A 334 -28.56 19.73 31.29
CA LEU A 334 -28.02 18.43 31.70
C LEU A 334 -27.79 17.50 30.49
N LYS A 335 -28.73 17.45 29.54
CA LYS A 335 -28.57 16.67 28.30
C LYS A 335 -27.42 17.18 27.44
N SER A 336 -27.27 18.50 27.31
CA SER A 336 -26.15 19.12 26.59
C SER A 336 -24.81 18.78 27.24
N GLY A 337 -24.74 18.85 28.58
CA GLY A 337 -23.56 18.44 29.34
C GLY A 337 -23.17 16.99 29.08
N ARG A 338 -24.14 16.06 29.09
CA ARG A 338 -23.90 14.64 28.77
C ARG A 338 -23.43 14.44 27.33
N ALA A 339 -24.09 15.08 26.37
CA ALA A 339 -23.69 14.97 24.97
C ALA A 339 -22.23 15.40 24.75
N ASN A 340 -21.76 16.43 25.46
CA ASN A 340 -20.36 16.86 25.42
C ASN A 340 -19.42 15.85 26.09
N ILE A 341 -19.81 15.25 27.21
CA ILE A 341 -19.06 14.14 27.82
C ILE A 341 -18.91 12.99 26.84
N ASP A 342 -19.98 12.58 26.15
CA ASP A 342 -19.92 11.49 25.17
C ASP A 342 -18.97 11.81 24.01
N VAL A 343 -18.95 13.07 23.57
CA VAL A 343 -17.98 13.54 22.56
C VAL A 343 -16.55 13.47 23.08
N LEU A 344 -16.29 13.93 24.30
CA LEU A 344 -14.96 13.88 24.92
C LEU A 344 -14.51 12.45 25.19
N GLN A 345 -15.40 11.57 25.65
CA GLN A 345 -15.15 10.14 25.85
C GLN A 345 -14.76 9.48 24.52
N ARG A 346 -15.53 9.71 23.45
CA ARG A 346 -15.16 9.20 22.11
C ARG A 346 -13.80 9.71 21.63
N LYS A 347 -13.41 10.94 21.98
CA LYS A 347 -12.06 11.46 21.68
C LYS A 347 -10.98 10.69 22.44
N VAL A 348 -11.19 10.43 23.74
CA VAL A 348 -10.29 9.60 24.56
C VAL A 348 -10.16 8.20 23.97
N ASP A 349 -11.29 7.55 23.64
CA ASP A 349 -11.29 6.20 23.07
C ASP A 349 -10.58 6.15 21.70
N ASN A 350 -10.73 7.20 20.87
CA ASN A 350 -10.01 7.31 19.61
C ASN A 350 -8.50 7.52 19.82
N ALA A 351 -8.11 8.37 20.75
CA ALA A 351 -6.71 8.62 21.10
C ALA A 351 -6.06 7.33 21.63
N GLN A 352 -6.76 6.61 22.51
CA GLN A 352 -6.31 5.33 23.07
C GLN A 352 -6.10 4.30 21.96
N ARG A 353 -7.09 4.10 21.08
CA ARG A 353 -6.96 3.16 19.96
C ARG A 353 -5.80 3.50 19.03
N SER A 354 -5.57 4.78 18.79
CA SER A 354 -4.46 5.23 17.94
C SER A 354 -3.10 4.95 18.60
N TYR A 355 -3.01 5.19 19.91
CA TYR A 355 -1.83 4.86 20.71
C TYR A 355 -1.55 3.36 20.72
N ASP A 356 -2.56 2.52 20.99
CA ASP A 356 -2.42 1.06 21.05
C ASP A 356 -1.98 0.48 19.69
N GLN A 357 -2.54 0.99 18.59
CA GLN A 357 -2.13 0.59 17.24
C GLN A 357 -0.67 0.95 16.95
N ALA A 358 -0.25 2.17 17.31
CA ALA A 358 1.15 2.58 17.17
C ALA A 358 2.08 1.74 18.05
N LEU A 359 1.66 1.38 19.27
CA LEU A 359 2.44 0.57 20.21
C LEU A 359 2.62 -0.85 19.69
N GLN A 360 1.57 -1.45 19.12
CA GLN A 360 1.66 -2.75 18.48
C GLN A 360 2.63 -2.73 17.30
N ARG A 361 2.58 -1.69 16.45
CA ARG A 361 3.51 -1.51 15.34
C ARG A 361 4.96 -1.32 15.80
N PHE A 362 5.18 -0.48 16.81
CA PHE A 362 6.48 -0.29 17.44
C PHE A 362 7.06 -1.61 17.98
N SER A 363 6.25 -2.40 18.69
CA SER A 363 6.68 -3.68 19.23
C SER A 363 7.07 -4.68 18.14
N GLN A 364 6.30 -4.70 17.03
CA GLN A 364 6.60 -5.53 15.87
C GLN A 364 7.91 -5.11 15.18
N THR A 365 8.06 -3.81 14.87
CA THR A 365 9.28 -3.30 14.19
C THR A 365 10.51 -3.43 15.08
N MET A 366 10.36 -3.32 16.40
CA MET A 366 11.43 -3.58 17.35
C MET A 366 11.91 -5.04 17.28
N LEU A 367 10.99 -6.02 17.18
CA LEU A 367 11.37 -7.42 17.00
C LEU A 367 12.06 -7.66 15.65
N GLU A 368 11.55 -7.05 14.57
CA GLU A 368 12.16 -7.13 13.24
C GLU A 368 13.56 -6.50 13.19
N SER A 369 13.80 -5.42 13.94
CA SER A 369 15.10 -4.76 14.04
C SER A 369 16.19 -5.60 14.71
N ARG A 370 15.78 -6.66 15.44
CA ARG A 370 16.65 -7.62 16.13
C ARG A 370 16.62 -9.00 15.50
N SER A 371 15.92 -9.17 14.39
CA SER A 371 15.75 -10.47 13.74
C SER A 371 16.84 -10.71 12.71
N ASP A 372 17.69 -11.70 12.97
CA ASP A 372 18.70 -12.18 12.00
C ASP A 372 18.10 -13.10 10.92
N GLN A 373 16.77 -13.27 10.90
CA GLN A 373 16.12 -14.16 9.94
C GLN A 373 16.08 -13.55 8.55
N SER A 374 16.72 -14.24 7.61
CA SER A 374 16.66 -13.94 6.18
C SER A 374 15.46 -14.61 5.51
N ASN A 375 14.84 -13.91 4.57
CA ASN A 375 13.81 -14.48 3.69
C ASN A 375 14.42 -15.23 2.49
N ILE A 376 15.73 -15.52 2.52
CA ILE A 376 16.48 -16.19 1.45
C ILE A 376 16.85 -17.59 1.91
N THR A 377 16.53 -18.59 1.11
CA THR A 377 16.89 -19.99 1.36
C THR A 377 17.92 -20.47 0.34
N ILE A 378 18.99 -21.10 0.81
CA ILE A 378 19.99 -21.71 -0.07
C ILE A 378 19.43 -23.03 -0.58
N LEU A 379 19.13 -23.11 -1.88
CA LEU A 379 18.64 -24.34 -2.52
C LEU A 379 19.79 -25.27 -2.94
N LYS A 380 20.89 -24.66 -3.42
CA LYS A 380 22.08 -25.37 -3.86
C LYS A 380 23.31 -24.58 -3.46
N SER A 381 24.18 -25.19 -2.66
CA SER A 381 25.51 -24.66 -2.38
C SER A 381 26.46 -24.95 -3.55
N ALA A 382 27.39 -24.04 -3.79
CA ALA A 382 28.43 -24.21 -4.80
C ALA A 382 29.43 -25.30 -4.38
N ILE A 383 29.76 -26.20 -5.32
CA ILE A 383 30.69 -27.32 -5.13
C ILE A 383 31.76 -27.22 -6.23
N ALA A 384 33.01 -27.55 -5.88
CA ALA A 384 34.13 -27.54 -6.82
C ALA A 384 33.86 -28.46 -8.02
N PRO A 385 33.82 -27.94 -9.26
CA PRO A 385 33.53 -28.75 -10.45
C PRO A 385 34.72 -29.64 -10.80
N LEU A 386 34.43 -30.88 -11.24
CA LEU A 386 35.44 -31.86 -11.63
C LEU A 386 36.01 -31.59 -13.04
N THR A 387 35.24 -30.92 -13.89
CA THR A 387 35.59 -30.64 -15.29
C THR A 387 35.67 -29.14 -15.55
N HIS A 388 36.56 -28.73 -16.45
CA HIS A 388 36.67 -27.33 -16.86
C HIS A 388 35.50 -26.91 -17.77
N SER A 389 34.96 -25.72 -17.56
CA SER A 389 33.89 -25.12 -18.36
C SER A 389 34.39 -24.53 -19.68
N LYS A 390 35.61 -23.99 -19.69
CA LYS A 390 36.28 -23.39 -20.86
C LYS A 390 37.77 -23.76 -20.88
N PRO A 391 38.39 -23.88 -22.06
CA PRO A 391 37.78 -23.88 -23.40
C PRO A 391 37.01 -25.19 -23.70
N ARG A 392 35.92 -25.11 -24.47
CA ARG A 392 35.13 -26.28 -24.91
C ARG A 392 35.83 -26.92 -26.11
N THR A 393 36.82 -27.78 -25.83
CA THR A 393 37.70 -28.38 -26.85
C THR A 393 36.94 -29.09 -27.97
N SER A 394 35.86 -29.80 -27.67
CA SER A 394 35.02 -30.47 -28.67
C SER A 394 34.29 -29.50 -29.61
N LEU A 395 33.68 -28.44 -29.06
CA LEU A 395 33.00 -27.41 -29.83
C LEU A 395 33.99 -26.59 -30.68
N ASN A 396 35.13 -26.22 -30.10
CA ASN A 396 36.17 -25.48 -30.79
C ASN A 396 36.75 -26.30 -31.94
N MET A 397 36.98 -27.60 -31.76
CA MET A 397 37.42 -28.50 -32.83
C MET A 397 36.39 -28.60 -33.96
N LEU A 398 35.10 -28.77 -33.62
CA LEU A 398 34.04 -28.83 -34.64
C LEU A 398 33.96 -27.53 -35.45
N LEU A 399 34.05 -26.38 -34.78
CA LEU A 399 34.09 -25.08 -35.43
C LEU A 399 35.35 -24.92 -36.30
N ALA A 400 36.52 -25.36 -35.81
CA ALA A 400 37.78 -25.30 -36.54
C ALA A 400 37.78 -26.16 -37.81
N VAL A 401 37.14 -27.32 -37.78
CA VAL A 401 36.94 -28.16 -38.97
C VAL A 401 36.09 -27.42 -40.01
N PHE A 402 34.96 -26.83 -39.60
CA PHE A 402 34.07 -26.14 -40.52
C PHE A 402 34.71 -24.88 -41.12
N VAL A 403 35.24 -24.01 -40.26
CA VAL A 403 35.91 -22.77 -40.68
C VAL A 403 37.18 -23.07 -41.44
N GLY A 404 37.95 -24.08 -41.02
CA GLY A 404 39.14 -24.54 -41.71
C GLY A 404 38.84 -25.04 -43.11
N ALA A 405 37.75 -25.78 -43.32
CA ALA A 405 37.34 -26.24 -44.64
C ALA A 405 36.94 -25.07 -45.55
N LEU A 406 36.16 -24.13 -45.01
CA LEU A 406 35.74 -22.93 -45.75
C LEU A 406 36.95 -22.08 -46.17
N LEU A 407 37.86 -21.79 -45.23
CA LEU A 407 39.07 -21.03 -45.50
C LEU A 407 40.00 -21.76 -46.48
N ALA A 408 40.14 -23.07 -46.38
CA ALA A 408 40.91 -23.85 -47.34
C ALA A 408 40.38 -23.71 -48.78
N VAL A 409 39.05 -23.81 -48.97
CA VAL A 409 38.40 -23.62 -50.28
C VAL A 409 38.57 -22.17 -50.76
N ALA A 410 38.32 -21.20 -49.89
CA ALA A 410 38.45 -19.77 -50.22
C ALA A 410 39.89 -19.42 -50.64
N SER A 411 40.90 -19.88 -49.89
CA SER A 411 42.30 -19.67 -50.24
C SER A 411 42.69 -20.32 -51.57
N ILE A 412 42.18 -21.52 -51.86
CA ILE A 412 42.36 -22.15 -53.18
C ILE A 412 41.81 -21.24 -54.29
N LEU A 413 40.60 -20.72 -54.12
CA LEU A 413 39.96 -19.85 -55.11
C LEU A 413 40.70 -18.52 -55.30
N VAL A 414 41.12 -17.89 -54.21
CA VAL A 414 41.89 -16.63 -54.25
C VAL A 414 43.23 -16.85 -54.95
N LEU A 415 43.95 -17.91 -54.59
CA LEU A 415 45.21 -18.26 -55.26
C LEU A 415 45.03 -18.59 -56.74
N GLU A 416 43.88 -19.14 -57.12
CA GLU A 416 43.54 -19.36 -58.54
C GLU A 416 43.16 -18.06 -59.25
N PHE A 417 42.49 -17.13 -58.57
CA PHE A 417 42.15 -15.84 -59.14
C PHE A 417 43.38 -14.97 -59.39
N LEU A 418 44.34 -14.98 -58.46
CA LEU A 418 45.63 -14.27 -58.57
C LEU A 418 46.57 -14.91 -59.60
N ASN A 419 46.51 -16.22 -59.77
CA ASN A 419 47.35 -16.97 -60.70
C ASN A 419 46.48 -17.93 -61.52
N ARG A 420 45.72 -17.35 -62.47
CA ARG A 420 44.90 -18.11 -63.42
C ARG A 420 45.83 -18.91 -64.35
N ARG A 421 45.79 -20.24 -64.24
CA ARG A 421 46.43 -21.12 -65.23
C ARG A 421 45.36 -21.76 -66.10
N VAL A 422 45.60 -21.82 -67.39
CA VAL A 422 44.78 -22.60 -68.33
C VAL A 422 44.91 -24.08 -67.96
N ARG A 423 43.80 -24.75 -67.63
CA ARG A 423 43.81 -26.15 -67.17
C ARG A 423 42.89 -27.08 -67.94
N THR A 424 41.89 -26.54 -68.62
CA THR A 424 40.93 -27.31 -69.42
C THR A 424 40.76 -26.71 -70.80
N LYS A 425 40.34 -27.54 -71.77
CA LYS A 425 39.97 -27.11 -73.13
C LYS A 425 39.01 -25.92 -73.14
N VAL A 426 38.04 -25.93 -72.21
CA VAL A 426 37.03 -24.87 -72.03
C VAL A 426 37.67 -23.54 -71.64
N ASP A 427 38.78 -23.54 -70.89
CA ASP A 427 39.51 -22.31 -70.52
C ASP A 427 40.22 -21.68 -71.72
N ILE A 428 40.69 -22.49 -72.67
CA ILE A 428 41.33 -22.05 -73.92
C ILE A 428 40.27 -21.44 -74.85
N GLU A 429 39.16 -22.16 -75.03
CA GLU A 429 38.05 -21.73 -75.91
C GLU A 429 37.41 -20.43 -75.42
N SER A 430 37.21 -20.29 -74.11
CA SER A 430 36.58 -19.10 -73.52
C SER A 430 37.51 -17.88 -73.41
N TYR A 431 38.83 -18.07 -73.31
CA TYR A 431 39.79 -16.96 -73.20
C TYR A 431 40.30 -16.47 -74.57
N LEU A 432 40.46 -17.38 -75.53
CA LEU A 432 41.02 -17.08 -76.86
C LEU A 432 39.95 -17.00 -77.96
N GLY A 433 38.71 -17.43 -77.69
CA GLY A 433 37.60 -17.42 -78.66
C GLY A 433 37.74 -18.41 -79.82
N LEU A 434 38.68 -19.36 -79.72
CA LEU A 434 39.00 -20.33 -80.76
C LEU A 434 38.51 -21.72 -80.33
N HIS A 435 37.85 -22.46 -81.22
CA HIS A 435 37.46 -23.85 -80.97
C HIS A 435 38.69 -24.76 -80.87
N VAL A 436 38.77 -25.59 -79.84
CA VAL A 436 39.87 -26.54 -79.66
C VAL A 436 39.64 -27.74 -80.57
N LEU A 437 40.50 -27.88 -81.58
CA LEU A 437 40.36 -28.90 -82.62
C LEU A 437 40.82 -30.30 -82.18
N ALA A 438 41.79 -30.39 -81.27
CA ALA A 438 42.26 -31.65 -80.69
C ALA A 438 42.93 -31.41 -79.33
N GLU A 439 42.66 -32.31 -78.37
CA GLU A 439 43.33 -32.35 -77.08
C GLU A 439 44.17 -33.63 -77.02
N LEU A 440 45.50 -33.51 -76.97
CA LEU A 440 46.35 -34.68 -76.74
C LEU A 440 46.46 -34.97 -75.24
N GLY A 441 45.75 -36.01 -74.81
CA GLY A 441 45.89 -36.55 -73.47
C GLY A 441 47.30 -37.11 -73.24
N LYS A 442 47.73 -37.15 -71.98
CA LYS A 442 49.07 -37.64 -71.60
C LYS A 442 49.28 -39.12 -71.96
N GLU A 443 48.22 -39.90 -72.03
CA GLU A 443 48.26 -41.31 -72.48
C GLU A 443 48.36 -41.43 -74.00
N ASP A 444 47.67 -40.56 -74.74
CA ASP A 444 47.69 -40.53 -76.20
C ASP A 444 49.03 -40.00 -76.73
N ALA A 445 49.60 -38.97 -76.07
CA ALA A 445 50.94 -38.48 -76.37
C ALA A 445 52.02 -39.54 -76.12
N LYS A 446 51.85 -40.40 -75.11
CA LYS A 446 52.78 -41.49 -74.80
C LYS A 446 52.69 -42.64 -75.80
N LYS A 447 51.50 -42.90 -76.36
CA LYS A 447 51.27 -43.86 -77.46
C LYS A 447 51.78 -43.33 -78.81
N LEU A 448 51.62 -42.04 -79.09
CA LEU A 448 51.99 -41.41 -80.37
C LEU A 448 53.50 -41.10 -80.49
N PHE A 449 54.17 -40.69 -79.41
CA PHE A 449 55.58 -40.25 -79.45
C PHE A 449 56.56 -41.20 -78.73
N GLY A 450 56.08 -42.36 -78.24
CA GLY A 450 56.91 -43.32 -77.52
C GLY A 450 57.60 -42.76 -76.27
N ASN A 451 58.55 -43.51 -75.70
CA ASN A 451 59.21 -43.20 -74.42
C ASN A 451 60.04 -41.89 -74.39
N GLN A 452 60.07 -41.10 -75.47
CA GLN A 452 60.72 -39.80 -75.52
C GLN A 452 59.91 -38.66 -74.90
N TYR A 453 58.69 -38.90 -74.43
CA TYR A 453 57.89 -37.89 -73.73
C TYR A 453 58.39 -37.65 -72.30
N GLN A 454 59.48 -36.89 -72.13
CA GLN A 454 59.87 -36.33 -70.84
C GLN A 454 58.95 -35.15 -70.50
N GLY A 455 57.75 -35.47 -70.01
CA GLY A 455 56.90 -34.48 -69.35
C GLY A 455 57.58 -34.00 -68.07
N LYS A 456 58.41 -32.97 -68.16
CA LYS A 456 59.03 -32.29 -67.02
C LYS A 456 57.95 -31.83 -66.04
N ARG A 457 57.71 -32.62 -64.99
CA ARG A 457 57.19 -32.10 -63.73
C ARG A 457 58.29 -31.22 -63.15
N ARG A 458 58.26 -29.91 -63.41
CA ARG A 458 58.94 -28.96 -62.53
C ARG A 458 58.20 -28.97 -61.19
N ALA A 459 58.60 -29.90 -60.33
CA ALA A 459 58.57 -29.71 -58.90
C ALA A 459 59.69 -28.70 -58.60
N THR A 460 59.35 -27.45 -58.36
CA THR A 460 60.25 -26.51 -57.69
C THR A 460 60.15 -26.79 -56.19
N ALA A 461 61.00 -27.70 -55.70
CA ALA A 461 61.50 -27.65 -54.34
C ALA A 461 62.75 -26.76 -54.39
N GLY A 462 62.67 -25.57 -53.79
CA GLY A 462 63.79 -24.68 -53.56
C GLY A 462 64.17 -24.76 -52.07
N GLU A 463 65.25 -25.49 -51.81
CA GLU A 463 66.22 -25.34 -50.73
C GLU A 463 67.54 -25.15 -51.52
N VAL A 464 68.41 -24.15 -51.31
CA VAL A 464 68.94 -23.57 -50.08
C VAL A 464 69.48 -22.15 -50.38
N ALA A 465 69.08 -21.17 -49.56
CA ALA A 465 69.93 -20.14 -48.93
C ALA A 465 69.06 -19.36 -47.93
#